data_AF-A0A7C7NB92-F1
#
_entry.id   AF-A0A7C7NB92-F1
#
_cell.length_a   1.000
_cell.length_b   1.000
_cell.length_c   1.000
_cell.angle_alpha   90.00
_cell.angle_beta   90.00
_cell.angle_gamma   90.00
#
_symmetry.space_group_name_H-M   'P 1'
#
loop_
_entity.id
_entity.type
_entity.pdbx_description
1 polymer ?
#
loop_
_entity_poly.entity_id
_entity_poly.type
_entity_poly.pdbx_seq_one_letter_code
_entity_poly.pdbx_strand_id
1 'polypeptide(L)'
;MARSKNLHIVQLEVEIEQPDDPEQNWADGVIQVDKILSEELGRTIRNGNTFRLVGFGATLKGYIGSSDVDVGFAGTAAVQYCPVTKNSVGAWQSLQKQWIKQKQLSSGVGKYVRYDDFEVGWSNFQLLSAPRNSTILMGGLNDANPESVGIYGASADGAYVSLSSYYDNMNPIPEPSEDPFGAVIKTAKFTNKFPDWRTLMMPTTFSSMGPNTGGGIATGDIQWLPSDNHLSHMTGTLYYFFKGIPGDEALIADELKLTITLVYEGWASLAKTRSARGVTRQIPTTAASPKRTTRARRRS
;
A
#
# COMPACT_ATOMS: atom_id res chain seq x y z
N MET A 1 -7.28 -13.51 -23.38
CA MET A 1 -6.15 -13.90 -22.49
C MET A 1 -6.72 -14.26 -21.13
N ALA A 2 -6.35 -15.41 -20.56
CA ALA A 2 -6.91 -15.88 -19.29
C ALA A 2 -6.28 -15.10 -18.12
N ARG A 3 -7.10 -14.34 -17.39
CA ARG A 3 -6.71 -13.67 -16.14
C ARG A 3 -6.77 -14.67 -14.97
N SER A 4 -6.10 -14.35 -13.87
CA SER A 4 -6.25 -15.09 -12.61
C SER A 4 -7.72 -15.19 -12.19
N LYS A 5 -8.05 -16.26 -11.46
CA LYS A 5 -9.41 -16.56 -11.01
C LYS A 5 -9.88 -15.70 -9.84
N ASN A 6 -8.99 -14.95 -9.18
CA ASN A 6 -9.31 -14.17 -7.99
C ASN A 6 -8.89 -12.72 -8.18
N LEU A 7 -9.86 -11.89 -8.56
CA LEU A 7 -9.74 -10.44 -8.63
C LEU A 7 -10.48 -9.84 -7.44
N HIS A 8 -9.88 -8.85 -6.80
CA HIS A 8 -10.45 -8.12 -5.65
C HIS A 8 -10.53 -6.65 -6.02
N ILE A 9 -11.63 -6.00 -5.68
CA ILE A 9 -11.89 -4.60 -6.04
C ILE A 9 -11.82 -3.77 -4.77
N VAL A 10 -10.87 -2.84 -4.75
CA VAL A 10 -10.68 -1.88 -3.67
C VAL A 10 -11.21 -0.53 -4.15
N GLN A 11 -12.20 0.01 -3.45
CA GLN A 11 -12.79 1.31 -3.76
C GLN A 11 -12.55 2.27 -2.61
N LEU A 12 -12.09 3.48 -2.95
CA LEU A 12 -12.06 4.63 -2.04
C LEU A 12 -13.04 5.66 -2.56
N GLU A 13 -13.94 6.10 -1.69
CA GLU A 13 -14.84 7.21 -1.95
C GLU A 13 -14.33 8.45 -1.20
N VAL A 14 -14.28 9.58 -1.89
CA VAL A 14 -13.79 10.86 -1.38
C VAL A 14 -14.81 11.93 -1.74
N GLU A 15 -15.27 12.65 -0.73
CA GLU A 15 -16.05 13.88 -0.93
C GLU A 15 -15.05 15.01 -1.21
N ILE A 16 -15.30 15.77 -2.26
CA ILE A 16 -14.44 16.84 -2.76
C ILE A 16 -15.22 18.13 -2.66
N GLU A 17 -14.56 19.12 -2.07
CA GLU A 17 -14.94 20.52 -2.11
C GLU A 17 -13.92 21.25 -2.99
N GLN A 18 -14.41 22.11 -3.88
CA GLN A 18 -13.52 22.92 -4.71
C GLN A 18 -12.72 23.89 -3.82
N PRO A 19 -11.37 23.92 -3.92
CA PRO A 19 -10.57 24.86 -3.15
C PRO A 19 -10.62 26.27 -3.76
N ASP A 20 -10.42 27.28 -2.91
CA ASP A 20 -10.27 28.68 -3.35
C ASP A 20 -9.01 28.91 -4.18
N ASP A 21 -7.95 28.13 -3.92
CA ASP A 21 -6.66 28.22 -4.60
C ASP A 21 -6.55 27.16 -5.71
N PRO A 22 -6.47 27.55 -7.00
CA PRO A 22 -6.39 26.63 -8.13
C PRO A 22 -5.08 25.83 -8.19
N GLU A 23 -4.04 26.23 -7.43
CA GLU A 23 -2.79 25.47 -7.39
C GLU A 23 -2.91 24.21 -6.52
N GLN A 24 -3.81 24.20 -5.55
CA GLN A 24 -3.96 23.11 -4.58
C GLN A 24 -4.67 21.87 -5.18
N ASN A 25 -4.39 20.72 -4.58
CA ASN A 25 -5.17 19.51 -4.84
C ASN A 25 -6.54 19.69 -4.18
N TRP A 26 -7.61 19.33 -4.88
CA TRP A 26 -8.98 19.44 -4.35
C TRP A 26 -9.25 18.34 -3.31
N ALA A 27 -8.54 17.22 -3.41
CA ALA A 27 -8.49 16.21 -2.36
C ALA A 27 -7.17 15.44 -2.42
N ASP A 28 -6.66 15.03 -1.27
CA ASP A 28 -5.53 14.12 -1.18
C ASP A 28 -5.55 13.30 0.11
N GLY A 29 -4.77 12.22 0.14
CA GLY A 29 -4.69 11.37 1.31
C GLY A 29 -4.08 10.01 1.03
N VAL A 30 -4.39 9.04 1.89
CA VAL A 30 -3.79 7.70 1.85
C VAL A 30 -4.84 6.62 1.65
N ILE A 31 -4.58 5.69 0.72
CA ILE A 31 -5.34 4.45 0.54
C ILE A 31 -4.62 3.33 1.29
N GLN A 32 -5.34 2.61 2.15
CA GLN A 32 -4.83 1.41 2.83
C GLN A 32 -5.47 0.15 2.23
N VAL A 33 -4.85 -0.33 1.15
CA VAL A 33 -5.28 -1.50 0.38
C VAL A 33 -5.29 -2.76 1.24
N ASP A 34 -4.30 -2.92 2.10
CA ASP A 34 -4.19 -4.03 3.04
C ASP A 34 -5.39 -4.11 3.99
N LYS A 35 -5.90 -2.96 4.44
CA LYS A 35 -7.08 -2.87 5.30
C LYS A 35 -8.33 -3.38 4.59
N ILE A 36 -8.60 -2.80 3.43
CA ILE A 36 -9.81 -3.04 2.65
C ILE A 36 -9.85 -4.51 2.21
N LEU A 37 -8.73 -5.03 1.72
CA LEU A 37 -8.62 -6.45 1.37
C LEU A 37 -8.71 -7.38 2.59
N SER A 38 -8.23 -6.95 3.77
CA SER A 38 -8.36 -7.75 5.00
C SER A 38 -9.81 -7.88 5.44
N GLU A 39 -10.57 -6.78 5.37
CA GLU A 39 -12.00 -6.73 5.65
C GLU A 39 -12.78 -7.60 4.66
N GLU A 40 -12.51 -7.48 3.37
CA GLU A 40 -13.15 -8.27 2.31
C GLU A 40 -12.89 -9.78 2.45
N LEU A 41 -11.65 -10.16 2.77
CA LEU A 41 -11.23 -11.58 2.77
C LEU A 41 -11.36 -12.26 4.13
N GLY A 42 -11.71 -11.52 5.19
CA GLY A 42 -11.82 -12.04 6.55
C GLY A 42 -10.50 -12.57 7.12
N ARG A 43 -9.36 -12.06 6.64
CA ARG A 43 -8.02 -12.42 7.13
C ARG A 43 -7.10 -11.22 7.13
N THR A 44 -6.15 -11.18 8.06
CA THR A 44 -5.13 -10.13 8.10
C THR A 44 -4.18 -10.25 6.90
N ILE A 45 -4.28 -9.31 5.96
CA ILE A 45 -3.30 -9.04 4.93
C ILE A 45 -2.34 -8.01 5.48
N ARG A 46 -1.06 -8.37 5.53
CA ARG A 46 -0.02 -7.50 6.07
C ARG A 46 0.29 -6.36 5.12
N ASN A 47 0.53 -5.18 5.69
CA ASN A 47 0.98 -4.01 4.97
C ASN A 47 2.24 -4.32 4.13
N GLY A 48 3.28 -4.96 4.68
CA GLY A 48 4.52 -5.28 3.93
C GLY A 48 4.45 -6.32 2.81
N ASN A 49 3.27 -6.82 2.45
CA ASN A 49 3.12 -7.73 1.31
C ASN A 49 3.37 -7.00 -0.02
N THR A 50 3.61 -7.77 -1.07
CA THR A 50 3.61 -7.28 -2.44
C THR A 50 2.19 -7.32 -3.00
N PHE A 51 1.72 -6.20 -3.54
CA PHE A 51 0.39 -6.07 -4.11
C PHE A 51 0.45 -6.00 -5.62
N ARG A 52 -0.29 -6.89 -6.30
CA ARG A 52 -0.33 -6.99 -7.76
C ARG A 52 -1.58 -6.30 -8.28
N LEU A 53 -1.41 -5.07 -8.74
CA LEU A 53 -2.46 -4.26 -9.38
C LEU A 53 -2.61 -4.68 -10.85
N VAL A 54 -3.85 -4.87 -11.28
CA VAL A 54 -4.19 -5.32 -12.65
C VAL A 54 -5.19 -4.41 -13.34
N GLY A 55 -5.84 -3.52 -12.61
CA GLY A 55 -6.71 -2.50 -13.17
C GLY A 55 -6.83 -1.33 -12.22
N PHE A 56 -7.09 -0.15 -12.77
CA PHE A 56 -7.29 1.07 -11.99
C PHE A 56 -8.21 2.01 -12.77
N GLY A 57 -8.94 2.86 -12.08
CA GLY A 57 -9.82 3.85 -12.68
C GLY A 57 -10.40 4.78 -11.62
N ALA A 58 -10.95 5.90 -12.04
CA ALA A 58 -11.61 6.82 -11.12
C ALA A 58 -12.86 7.39 -11.78
N THR A 59 -13.96 7.50 -11.04
CA THR A 59 -15.21 8.12 -11.50
C THR A 59 -15.55 9.31 -10.63
N LEU A 60 -15.94 10.41 -11.25
CA LEU A 60 -16.42 11.63 -10.60
C LEU A 60 -17.93 11.74 -10.78
N LYS A 61 -18.65 12.07 -9.70
CA LYS A 61 -20.12 12.25 -9.72
C LYS A 61 -20.48 13.49 -8.90
N GLY A 62 -21.46 14.27 -9.35
CA GLY A 62 -22.07 15.31 -8.51
C GLY A 62 -22.81 14.71 -7.31
N TYR A 63 -22.81 15.40 -6.17
CA TYR A 63 -23.54 14.97 -4.98
C TYR A 63 -25.04 15.28 -5.12
N ILE A 64 -25.91 14.35 -4.75
CA ILE A 64 -27.38 14.49 -4.90
C ILE A 64 -27.95 15.55 -3.93
N GLY A 65 -27.18 15.94 -2.92
CA GLY A 65 -27.58 16.91 -1.89
C GLY A 65 -27.49 18.38 -2.29
N SER A 66 -26.66 18.75 -3.28
CA SER A 66 -26.57 20.15 -3.72
C SER A 66 -27.64 20.44 -4.78
N SER A 67 -28.46 21.46 -4.52
CA SER A 67 -29.48 21.95 -5.47
C SER A 67 -28.88 22.73 -6.63
N ASP A 68 -27.57 23.00 -6.56
CA ASP A 68 -26.77 23.66 -7.57
C ASP A 68 -25.59 22.74 -7.83
N VAL A 69 -25.57 22.13 -9.01
CA VAL A 69 -24.43 21.34 -9.50
C VAL A 69 -24.08 21.92 -10.85
N ASP A 70 -22.91 22.54 -10.92
CA ASP A 70 -22.43 23.18 -12.14
C ASP A 70 -22.38 22.24 -13.37
N VAL A 71 -22.45 22.87 -14.53
CA VAL A 71 -22.53 22.23 -15.85
C VAL A 71 -21.14 21.79 -16.31
N GLY A 72 -20.57 20.82 -15.61
CA GLY A 72 -19.37 20.13 -16.10
C GLY A 72 -18.14 20.31 -15.22
N PHE A 73 -17.57 19.17 -14.83
CA PHE A 73 -16.31 19.06 -14.11
C PHE A 73 -15.38 18.10 -14.83
N ALA A 74 -14.12 18.46 -14.88
CA ALA A 74 -13.06 17.57 -15.35
C ALA A 74 -11.91 17.59 -14.36
N GLY A 75 -11.27 16.45 -14.18
CA GLY A 75 -10.10 16.37 -13.33
C GLY A 75 -9.31 15.10 -13.56
N THR A 76 -8.18 15.03 -12.87
CA THR A 76 -7.32 13.84 -12.88
C THR A 76 -7.14 13.39 -11.44
N ALA A 77 -7.64 12.20 -11.15
CA ALA A 77 -7.23 11.47 -9.95
C ALA A 77 -5.89 10.80 -10.22
N ALA A 78 -5.02 10.78 -9.23
CA ALA A 78 -3.73 10.15 -9.33
C ALA A 78 -3.44 9.32 -8.08
N VAL A 79 -2.81 8.17 -8.27
CA VAL A 79 -2.34 7.31 -7.20
C VAL A 79 -0.84 7.12 -7.33
N GLN A 80 -0.11 7.50 -6.29
CA GLN A 80 1.30 7.26 -6.15
C GLN A 80 1.56 5.98 -5.35
N TYR A 81 2.54 5.20 -5.81
CA TYR A 81 2.90 3.94 -5.19
C TYR A 81 4.41 3.73 -5.16
N CYS A 82 4.90 2.98 -4.17
CA CYS A 82 6.30 2.56 -4.10
C CYS A 82 6.50 1.31 -4.96
N PRO A 83 7.38 1.32 -5.99
CA PRO A 83 7.67 0.12 -6.76
C PRO A 83 8.29 -1.00 -5.93
N VAL A 84 8.01 -2.25 -6.28
CA VAL A 84 8.64 -3.42 -5.65
C VAL A 84 10.00 -3.66 -6.29
N THR A 85 11.05 -3.39 -5.52
CA THR A 85 12.44 -3.64 -5.90
C THR A 85 13.13 -4.40 -4.76
N LYS A 86 14.29 -5.00 -5.04
CA LYS A 86 15.12 -5.61 -4.00
C LYS A 86 15.45 -4.62 -2.87
N ASN A 87 15.63 -3.35 -3.22
CA ASN A 87 16.01 -2.29 -2.30
C ASN A 87 14.82 -1.86 -1.43
N SER A 88 13.65 -1.61 -2.02
CA SER A 88 12.44 -1.23 -1.26
C SER A 88 11.96 -2.35 -0.33
N VAL A 89 11.99 -3.60 -0.79
CA VAL A 89 11.67 -4.76 0.08
C VAL A 89 12.72 -4.95 1.17
N GLY A 90 14.01 -4.78 0.84
CA GLY A 90 15.10 -4.90 1.80
C GLY A 90 15.03 -3.83 2.91
N ALA A 91 14.68 -2.60 2.56
CA ALA A 91 14.45 -1.50 3.49
C ALA A 91 13.35 -1.85 4.50
N TRP A 92 12.18 -2.24 3.98
CA TRP A 92 11.02 -2.60 4.80
C TRP A 92 11.34 -3.76 5.74
N GLN A 93 11.94 -4.84 5.23
CA GLN A 93 12.31 -6.00 6.05
C GLN A 93 13.36 -5.67 7.11
N SER A 94 14.33 -4.81 6.80
CA SER A 94 15.36 -4.40 7.76
C SER A 94 14.74 -3.59 8.89
N LEU A 95 13.90 -2.61 8.57
CA LEU A 95 13.26 -1.76 9.58
C LEU A 95 12.24 -2.56 10.42
N GLN A 96 11.45 -3.43 9.78
CA GLN A 96 10.55 -4.35 10.48
C GLN A 96 11.31 -5.21 11.52
N LYS A 97 12.49 -5.74 11.16
CA LYS A 97 13.27 -6.55 12.11
C LYS A 97 13.70 -5.75 13.34
N GLN A 98 14.08 -4.48 13.18
CA GLN A 98 14.43 -3.61 14.30
C GLN A 98 13.20 -3.29 15.15
N TRP A 99 12.09 -2.95 14.50
CA TRP A 99 10.81 -2.72 15.15
C TRP A 99 10.37 -3.93 16.00
N ILE A 100 10.45 -5.15 15.46
CA ILE A 100 10.12 -6.39 16.20
C ILE A 100 11.02 -6.54 17.43
N LYS A 101 12.34 -6.30 17.31
CA LYS A 101 13.27 -6.40 18.45
C LYS A 101 12.90 -5.40 19.55
N GLN A 102 12.58 -4.16 19.19
CA GLN A 102 12.17 -3.15 20.17
C GLN A 102 10.87 -3.53 20.87
N LYS A 103 9.87 -4.01 20.12
CA LYS A 103 8.60 -4.51 20.68
C LYS A 103 8.81 -5.72 21.60
N GLN A 104 9.78 -6.58 21.31
CA GLN A 104 10.13 -7.71 22.18
C GLN A 104 10.80 -7.28 23.48
N LEU A 105 11.66 -6.25 23.42
CA LEU A 105 12.38 -5.75 24.58
C LEU A 105 11.48 -4.95 25.54
N SER A 106 10.43 -4.28 25.04
CA SER A 106 9.53 -3.47 25.88
C SER A 106 8.63 -4.28 26.83
N SER A 107 8.81 -5.61 26.94
CA SER A 107 8.08 -6.52 27.84
C SER A 107 6.54 -6.51 27.73
N GLY A 108 6.00 -5.78 26.75
CA GLY A 108 4.57 -5.72 26.44
C GLY A 108 4.06 -6.87 25.56
N VAL A 109 4.88 -7.90 25.29
CA VAL A 109 4.50 -9.00 24.37
C VAL A 109 3.58 -10.01 25.04
N GLY A 110 2.35 -9.60 25.29
CA GLY A 110 1.24 -10.51 25.53
C GLY A 110 0.73 -11.14 24.23
N LYS A 111 -0.16 -12.14 24.36
CA LYS A 111 -0.88 -12.80 23.25
C LYS A 111 -1.60 -11.82 22.29
N TYR A 112 -1.80 -10.57 22.72
CA TYR A 112 -2.47 -9.48 22.00
C TYR A 112 -1.59 -8.70 21.00
N VAL A 113 -0.25 -8.85 21.03
CA VAL A 113 0.66 -8.20 20.05
C VAL A 113 0.58 -8.84 18.65
N ARG A 114 -0.21 -9.91 18.47
CA ARG A 114 -0.35 -10.61 17.18
C ARG A 114 -1.02 -9.80 16.07
N TYR A 115 -1.70 -8.71 16.43
CA TYR A 115 -2.38 -7.82 15.49
C TYR A 115 -1.69 -6.46 15.34
N ASP A 116 -0.58 -6.23 16.06
CA ASP A 116 0.30 -5.10 15.81
C ASP A 116 1.23 -5.54 14.67
N ASP A 117 0.84 -5.24 13.44
CA ASP A 117 1.68 -5.45 12.27
C ASP A 117 2.51 -4.19 12.02
N PHE A 118 3.71 -4.38 11.48
CA PHE A 118 4.55 -3.25 11.07
C PHE A 118 3.91 -2.58 9.85
N GLU A 119 3.38 -1.39 10.04
CA GLU A 119 2.68 -0.59 9.05
C GLU A 119 3.33 0.78 8.93
N VAL A 120 3.41 1.26 7.69
CA VAL A 120 4.13 2.49 7.37
C VAL A 120 3.21 3.48 6.66
N GLY A 121 3.30 4.75 7.06
CA GLY A 121 2.68 5.86 6.35
C GLY A 121 3.34 6.13 5.00
N TRP A 122 2.74 7.02 4.22
CA TRP A 122 3.32 7.39 2.92
C TRP A 122 4.54 8.30 3.10
N SER A 123 4.36 9.40 3.83
CA SER A 123 5.39 10.41 4.11
C SER A 123 5.23 10.98 5.53
N ASN A 124 6.10 11.93 5.92
CA ASN A 124 5.96 12.69 7.18
C ASN A 124 4.69 13.54 7.25
N PHE A 125 4.12 13.93 6.11
CA PHE A 125 2.86 14.71 6.04
C PHE A 125 1.64 13.83 5.80
N GLN A 126 1.84 12.60 5.32
CA GLN A 126 0.77 11.65 5.02
C GLN A 126 0.98 10.35 5.81
N LEU A 127 0.91 10.48 7.14
CA LEU A 127 0.98 9.36 8.08
C LEU A 127 -0.35 8.60 8.15
N LEU A 128 -0.29 7.36 8.63
CA LEU A 128 -1.50 6.61 8.99
C LEU A 128 -2.07 7.16 10.31
N SER A 129 -3.32 6.79 10.61
CA SER A 129 -3.88 7.09 11.93
C SER A 129 -2.99 6.50 13.04
N ALA A 130 -2.89 7.20 14.17
CA ALA A 130 -1.96 6.85 15.25
C ALA A 130 -2.02 5.36 15.71
N PRO A 131 -3.18 4.68 15.77
CA PRO A 131 -3.24 3.25 16.11
C PRO A 131 -2.62 2.32 15.07
N ARG A 132 -2.43 2.80 13.83
CA ARG A 132 -1.92 2.03 12.68
C ARG A 132 -0.49 2.40 12.35
N ASN A 133 -0.11 3.67 12.47
CA ASN A 133 1.23 4.09 12.11
C ASN A 133 2.28 3.49 13.05
N SER A 134 3.19 2.67 12.53
CA SER A 134 4.27 2.14 13.36
C SER A 134 5.24 3.23 13.75
N THR A 135 5.68 3.17 15.00
CA THR A 135 6.77 4.00 15.52
C THR A 135 7.99 3.16 15.86
N ILE A 136 9.16 3.75 15.77
CA ILE A 136 10.43 3.16 16.17
C ILE A 136 11.15 4.12 17.13
N LEU A 137 12.20 3.65 17.81
CA LEU A 137 13.13 4.46 18.59
C LEU A 137 14.53 4.32 17.97
N MET A 138 14.91 5.18 17.04
CA MET A 138 16.18 5.04 16.31
C MET A 138 17.40 5.31 17.21
N GLY A 139 17.25 6.14 18.25
CA GLY A 139 18.30 6.40 19.24
C GLY A 139 18.54 5.22 20.20
N GLY A 140 17.70 4.18 20.16
CA GLY A 140 17.88 2.94 20.93
C GLY A 140 17.26 2.97 22.33
N LEU A 141 17.89 2.28 23.28
CA LEU A 141 17.29 1.95 24.59
C LEU A 141 16.96 3.16 25.48
N ASN A 142 17.70 4.26 25.31
CA ASN A 142 17.53 5.49 26.11
C ASN A 142 16.81 6.60 25.34
N ASP A 143 16.37 6.30 24.12
CA ASP A 143 15.58 7.23 23.34
C ASP A 143 14.14 7.23 23.87
N ALA A 144 13.65 8.42 24.17
CA ALA A 144 12.30 8.63 24.70
C ALA A 144 11.32 9.09 23.61
N ASN A 145 11.81 9.44 22.42
CA ASN A 145 11.03 10.08 21.37
C ASN A 145 10.74 9.07 20.25
N PRO A 146 9.54 8.46 20.22
CA PRO A 146 9.19 7.54 19.15
C PRO A 146 9.08 8.30 17.82
N GLU A 147 9.78 7.81 16.79
CA GLU A 147 9.68 8.34 15.45
C GLU A 147 8.64 7.59 14.63
N SER A 148 7.77 8.32 13.95
CA SER A 148 6.81 7.75 13.01
C SER A 148 7.50 7.18 11.78
N VAL A 149 7.08 6.01 11.33
CA VAL A 149 7.66 5.37 10.15
C VAL A 149 6.81 5.62 8.91
N GLY A 150 7.44 6.00 7.80
CA GLY A 150 6.80 5.99 6.49
C GLY A 150 7.74 5.61 5.35
N ILE A 151 7.25 5.66 4.12
CA ILE A 151 8.02 5.19 2.94
C ILE A 151 9.00 6.26 2.46
N TYR A 152 8.52 7.47 2.25
CA TYR A 152 9.23 8.58 1.61
C TYR A 152 9.36 9.80 2.53
N GLY A 153 10.36 10.65 2.27
CA GLY A 153 10.59 11.89 3.02
C GLY A 153 11.93 11.90 3.75
N ALA A 154 12.29 13.04 4.31
CA ALA A 154 13.56 13.22 5.02
C ALA A 154 13.44 12.78 6.48
N SER A 155 14.42 12.02 6.97
CA SER A 155 14.53 11.62 8.38
C SER A 155 15.35 12.64 9.17
N ALA A 156 14.95 13.92 9.16
CA ALA A 156 15.80 15.03 9.67
C ALA A 156 15.54 15.40 11.14
N ASP A 157 14.29 15.38 11.59
CA ASP A 157 13.89 16.07 12.83
C ASP A 157 13.73 15.15 14.05
N GLY A 158 14.14 13.88 13.95
CA GLY A 158 13.99 12.91 15.05
C GLY A 158 12.53 12.59 15.44
N ALA A 159 11.56 12.98 14.62
CA ALA A 159 10.15 12.65 14.77
C ALA A 159 9.65 11.66 13.68
N TYR A 160 10.45 11.46 12.63
CA TYR A 160 10.07 10.70 11.46
C TYR A 160 11.26 9.94 10.88
N VAL A 161 11.00 8.71 10.42
CA VAL A 161 11.96 7.84 9.75
C VAL A 161 11.33 7.34 8.46
N SER A 162 11.95 7.65 7.33
CA SER A 162 11.56 7.09 6.04
C SER A 162 12.33 5.81 5.71
N LEU A 163 11.67 4.87 5.04
CA LEU A 163 12.31 3.67 4.48
C LEU A 163 13.38 4.03 3.45
N SER A 164 13.12 5.06 2.64
CA SER A 164 14.06 5.57 1.63
C SER A 164 15.37 6.05 2.25
N SER A 165 15.29 7.02 3.17
CA SER A 165 16.47 7.55 3.86
C SER A 165 17.17 6.47 4.69
N TYR A 166 16.42 5.62 5.41
CA TYR A 166 17.00 4.53 6.19
C TYR A 166 17.81 3.55 5.31
N TYR A 167 17.30 3.22 4.12
CA TYR A 167 17.96 2.30 3.21
C TYR A 167 19.22 2.90 2.59
N ASP A 168 19.12 4.13 2.10
CA ASP A 168 20.26 4.83 1.47
C ASP A 168 21.38 5.06 2.50
N ASN A 169 21.04 5.36 3.76
CA ASN A 169 22.02 5.47 4.86
C ASN A 169 22.71 4.13 5.19
N MET A 170 21.96 3.02 5.21
CA MET A 170 22.57 1.70 5.42
C MET A 170 23.40 1.20 4.24
N ASN A 171 23.15 1.74 3.04
CA ASN A 171 23.80 1.32 1.81
C ASN A 171 24.31 2.57 1.07
N PRO A 172 25.33 3.26 1.60
CA PRO A 172 25.82 4.50 0.98
C PRO A 172 26.23 4.26 -0.47
N ILE A 173 26.02 5.28 -1.30
CA ILE A 173 26.45 5.28 -2.69
C ILE A 173 27.94 5.63 -2.69
N PRO A 174 28.80 4.85 -3.36
CA PRO A 174 30.20 5.21 -3.48
C PRO A 174 30.36 6.58 -4.14
N GLU A 175 31.25 7.39 -3.59
CA GLU A 175 31.61 8.69 -4.15
C GLU A 175 32.15 8.55 -5.59
N PRO A 176 32.09 9.63 -6.40
CA PRO A 176 32.73 9.66 -7.71
C PRO A 176 34.19 9.19 -7.65
N SER A 177 34.61 8.42 -8.65
CA SER A 177 36.02 8.06 -8.78
C SER A 177 36.79 9.27 -9.26
N GLU A 178 37.78 9.70 -8.50
CA GLU A 178 38.66 10.82 -8.83
C GLU A 178 40.06 10.32 -9.14
N ASP A 179 40.77 11.05 -10.01
CA ASP A 179 42.20 10.87 -10.21
C ASP A 179 43.00 11.55 -9.08
N PRO A 180 44.33 11.36 -8.99
CA PRO A 180 45.16 12.00 -7.97
C PRO A 180 45.19 13.54 -8.04
N PHE A 181 44.65 14.15 -9.10
CA PHE A 181 44.58 15.59 -9.32
C PHE A 181 43.17 16.16 -9.08
N GLY A 182 42.23 15.34 -8.61
CA GLY A 182 40.84 15.73 -8.31
C GLY A 182 39.93 15.78 -9.54
N ALA A 183 40.34 15.26 -10.69
CA ALA A 183 39.48 15.15 -11.85
C ALA A 183 38.57 13.91 -11.73
N VAL A 184 37.26 14.11 -11.89
CA VAL A 184 36.28 13.02 -11.84
C VAL A 184 36.44 12.11 -13.07
N ILE A 185 36.92 10.90 -12.85
CA ILE A 185 37.03 9.84 -13.87
C ILE A 185 35.66 9.25 -14.16
N LYS A 186 34.85 9.01 -13.12
CA LYS A 186 33.55 8.36 -13.24
C LYS A 186 32.59 8.83 -12.16
N THR A 187 31.44 9.35 -12.58
CA THR A 187 30.35 9.74 -11.68
C THR A 187 29.56 8.52 -11.19
N ALA A 188 28.84 8.69 -10.08
CA ALA A 188 27.89 7.69 -9.60
C ALA A 188 26.80 7.43 -10.65
N LYS A 189 26.41 6.15 -10.80
CA LYS A 189 25.40 5.75 -11.80
C LYS A 189 23.98 6.21 -11.45
N PHE A 190 23.72 6.43 -10.17
CA PHE A 190 22.43 6.83 -9.61
C PHE A 190 22.69 7.64 -8.36
N THR A 191 21.75 8.52 -8.04
CA THR A 191 21.79 9.40 -6.86
C THR A 191 21.10 8.80 -5.64
N ASN A 192 20.15 7.88 -5.85
CA ASN A 192 19.42 7.15 -4.80
C ASN A 192 19.38 5.66 -5.15
N LYS A 193 19.47 4.77 -4.15
CA LYS A 193 19.25 3.32 -4.37
C LYS A 193 17.80 2.93 -4.15
N PHE A 194 17.11 3.62 -3.24
CA PHE A 194 15.68 3.42 -3.07
C PHE A 194 14.93 3.96 -4.31
N PRO A 195 13.95 3.22 -4.86
CA PRO A 195 13.23 3.68 -6.03
C PRO A 195 12.30 4.85 -5.70
N ASP A 196 12.29 5.86 -6.58
CA ASP A 196 11.28 6.90 -6.54
C ASP A 196 9.87 6.32 -6.73
N TRP A 197 8.88 7.04 -6.20
CA TRP A 197 7.48 6.66 -6.40
C TRP A 197 7.10 6.75 -7.88
N ARG A 198 6.05 6.03 -8.24
CA ARG A 198 5.44 6.11 -9.58
C ARG A 198 4.00 6.53 -9.45
N THR A 199 3.49 7.20 -10.48
CA THR A 199 2.14 7.77 -10.49
C THR A 199 1.28 7.07 -11.54
N LEU A 200 0.07 6.69 -11.16
CA LEU A 200 -1.00 6.26 -12.05
C LEU A 200 -2.00 7.40 -12.17
N MET A 201 -2.25 7.87 -13.39
CA MET A 201 -3.21 8.95 -13.65
C MET A 201 -4.52 8.37 -14.18
N MET A 202 -5.63 8.89 -13.65
CA MET A 202 -6.99 8.45 -13.92
C MET A 202 -7.82 9.70 -14.24
N PRO A 203 -7.87 10.11 -15.52
CA PRO A 203 -8.72 11.22 -15.95
C PRO A 203 -10.19 10.84 -15.74
N THR A 204 -10.97 11.79 -15.25
CA THR A 204 -12.41 11.61 -15.01
C THR A 204 -13.13 12.90 -15.30
N THR A 205 -14.35 12.78 -15.81
CA THR A 205 -15.22 13.92 -16.07
C THR A 205 -16.61 13.65 -15.54
N PHE A 206 -17.29 14.70 -15.16
CA PHE A 206 -18.71 14.70 -14.82
C PHE A 206 -19.37 15.84 -15.58
N SER A 207 -20.59 15.64 -16.06
CA SER A 207 -21.37 16.70 -16.70
C SER A 207 -22.82 16.53 -16.34
N SER A 208 -23.50 17.60 -15.93
CA SER A 208 -24.93 17.65 -15.63
C SER A 208 -25.69 18.41 -16.73
N MET A 209 -26.98 18.15 -16.90
CA MET A 209 -27.85 18.92 -17.80
C MET A 209 -28.41 20.22 -17.17
N GLY A 210 -27.77 20.72 -16.11
CA GLY A 210 -28.18 21.90 -15.34
C GLY A 210 -28.86 21.58 -14.00
N PRO A 211 -28.96 22.57 -13.10
CA PRO A 211 -29.25 22.36 -11.67
C PRO A 211 -30.65 21.78 -11.35
N ASN A 212 -31.57 21.75 -12.33
CA ASN A 212 -32.93 21.24 -12.17
C ASN A 212 -33.30 20.10 -13.14
N THR A 213 -32.36 19.67 -13.98
CA THR A 213 -32.61 18.65 -14.99
C THR A 213 -31.92 17.37 -14.53
N GLY A 214 -32.69 16.42 -13.98
CA GLY A 214 -32.16 15.12 -13.56
C GLY A 214 -31.49 14.39 -14.73
N GLY A 215 -30.17 14.51 -14.83
CA GLY A 215 -29.38 13.94 -15.91
C GLY A 215 -27.93 14.36 -15.77
N GLY A 216 -27.05 13.38 -15.57
CA GLY A 216 -25.62 13.62 -15.57
C GLY A 216 -24.85 12.40 -16.09
N ILE A 217 -23.74 12.67 -16.79
CA ILE A 217 -22.83 11.66 -17.30
C ILE A 217 -21.53 11.76 -16.51
N ALA A 218 -21.13 10.65 -15.90
CA ALA A 218 -19.82 10.48 -15.30
C ALA A 218 -18.98 9.56 -16.19
N THR A 219 -17.72 9.92 -16.44
CA THR A 219 -16.74 9.07 -17.14
C THR A 219 -15.67 8.60 -16.16
N GLY A 220 -15.08 7.43 -16.44
CA GLY A 220 -14.08 6.87 -15.53
C GLY A 220 -14.00 5.36 -15.50
N ASP A 221 -13.86 4.73 -16.66
CA ASP A 221 -13.80 3.27 -16.74
C ASP A 221 -12.51 2.71 -16.14
N ILE A 222 -12.57 1.46 -15.69
CA ILE A 222 -11.39 0.72 -15.23
C ILE A 222 -10.48 0.47 -16.44
N GLN A 223 -9.30 1.09 -16.42
CA GLN A 223 -8.21 0.74 -17.30
C GLN A 223 -7.56 -0.54 -16.80
N TRP A 224 -7.62 -1.58 -17.62
CA TRP A 224 -6.97 -2.86 -17.34
C TRP A 224 -5.53 -2.86 -17.85
N LEU A 225 -4.62 -3.30 -17.00
CA LEU A 225 -3.23 -3.53 -17.39
C LEU A 225 -3.12 -4.78 -18.28
N PRO A 226 -2.19 -4.80 -19.25
CA PRO A 226 -1.87 -6.00 -20.03
C PRO A 226 -1.51 -7.18 -19.12
N SER A 227 -1.92 -8.40 -19.48
CA SER A 227 -1.77 -9.58 -18.60
C SER A 227 -0.32 -9.96 -18.26
N ASP A 228 0.61 -9.51 -19.11
CA ASP A 228 2.05 -9.67 -19.00
C ASP A 228 2.74 -8.51 -18.26
N ASN A 229 2.03 -7.41 -17.99
CA ASN A 229 2.59 -6.21 -17.37
C ASN A 229 1.72 -5.73 -16.20
N HIS A 230 1.44 -6.63 -15.26
CA HIS A 230 0.81 -6.27 -14.01
C HIS A 230 1.78 -5.46 -13.14
N LEU A 231 1.27 -4.43 -12.51
CA LEU A 231 2.05 -3.52 -11.68
C LEU A 231 2.14 -4.10 -10.28
N SER A 232 3.34 -4.15 -9.72
CA SER A 232 3.55 -4.54 -8.33
C SER A 232 4.02 -3.36 -7.49
N HIS A 233 3.29 -3.08 -6.42
CA HIS A 233 3.68 -2.07 -5.45
C HIS A 233 3.95 -2.68 -4.08
N MET A 234 4.86 -2.00 -3.39
CA MET A 234 5.36 -2.32 -2.07
C MET A 234 4.46 -1.61 -1.07
N THR A 235 4.16 -2.28 0.02
CA THR A 235 3.17 -1.87 1.04
C THR A 235 1.72 -1.82 0.56
N GLY A 236 0.78 -1.95 1.51
CA GLY A 236 -0.64 -1.68 1.29
C GLY A 236 -0.98 -0.18 1.28
N THR A 237 0.00 0.68 1.57
CA THR A 237 -0.16 2.13 1.68
C THR A 237 0.12 2.81 0.34
N LEU A 238 -0.85 3.56 -0.19
CA LEU A 238 -0.71 4.37 -1.40
C LEU A 238 -1.09 5.81 -1.09
N TYR A 239 -0.48 6.78 -1.77
CA TYR A 239 -0.94 8.17 -1.72
C TYR A 239 -1.85 8.45 -2.90
N TYR A 240 -2.93 9.18 -2.68
CA TYR A 240 -3.79 9.65 -3.76
C TYR A 240 -3.92 11.16 -3.69
N PHE A 241 -4.17 11.77 -4.85
CA PHE A 241 -4.60 13.14 -4.95
C PHE A 241 -5.52 13.32 -6.16
N PHE A 242 -6.35 14.34 -6.13
CA PHE A 242 -7.23 14.74 -7.21
C PHE A 242 -7.02 16.21 -7.50
N LYS A 243 -6.84 16.53 -8.78
CA LYS A 243 -6.78 17.90 -9.28
C LYS A 243 -7.87 18.09 -10.31
N GLY A 244 -8.82 18.96 -9.99
CA GLY A 244 -9.89 19.37 -10.89
C GLY A 244 -9.54 20.62 -11.68
N ILE A 245 -10.32 20.87 -12.71
CA ILE A 245 -10.44 22.15 -13.40
C ILE A 245 -11.83 22.69 -13.06
N PRO A 246 -11.95 23.93 -12.54
CA PRO A 246 -13.24 24.52 -12.20
C PRO A 246 -14.14 24.65 -13.44
N GLY A 247 -15.44 24.43 -13.25
CA GLY A 247 -16.44 24.41 -14.32
C GLY A 247 -16.81 25.79 -14.87
N ASP A 248 -16.80 26.83 -14.02
CA ASP A 248 -16.92 28.26 -14.36
C ASP A 248 -16.59 29.10 -13.10
N GLU A 249 -16.68 30.43 -13.14
CA GLU A 249 -16.62 31.31 -11.96
C GLU A 249 -17.85 31.14 -11.03
N ALA A 250 -18.01 29.97 -10.42
CA ALA A 250 -19.08 29.72 -9.47
C ALA A 250 -18.85 30.48 -8.15
N LEU A 251 -19.89 31.17 -7.67
CA LEU A 251 -19.90 31.90 -6.40
C LEU A 251 -20.05 30.98 -5.17
N ILE A 252 -20.32 29.69 -5.37
CA ILE A 252 -20.58 28.67 -4.35
C ILE A 252 -19.77 27.42 -4.70
N ALA A 253 -19.11 26.80 -3.72
CA ALA A 253 -18.34 25.57 -3.94
C ALA A 253 -19.28 24.38 -4.20
N ASP A 254 -19.07 23.69 -5.32
CA ASP A 254 -19.78 22.44 -5.63
C ASP A 254 -19.26 21.26 -4.81
N GLU A 255 -20.18 20.40 -4.39
CA GLU A 255 -19.87 19.13 -3.74
C GLU A 255 -19.78 18.00 -4.77
N LEU A 256 -18.59 17.43 -4.93
CA LEU A 256 -18.33 16.30 -5.83
C LEU A 256 -17.96 15.04 -5.05
N LYS A 257 -18.28 13.88 -5.61
CA LYS A 257 -17.87 12.58 -5.08
C LYS A 257 -16.96 11.88 -6.08
N LEU A 258 -15.71 11.65 -5.66
CA LEU A 258 -14.73 10.86 -6.38
C LEU A 258 -14.73 9.43 -5.86
N THR A 259 -14.78 8.46 -6.77
CA THR A 259 -14.57 7.05 -6.46
C THR A 259 -13.33 6.56 -7.19
N ILE A 260 -12.25 6.28 -6.45
CA ILE A 260 -11.05 5.63 -6.98
C ILE A 260 -11.24 4.13 -6.86
N THR A 261 -11.10 3.40 -7.98
CA THR A 261 -11.23 1.95 -8.05
C THR A 261 -9.89 1.32 -8.44
N LEU A 262 -9.38 0.44 -7.58
CA LEU A 262 -8.17 -0.35 -7.80
C LEU A 262 -8.53 -1.83 -7.85
N VAL A 263 -8.04 -2.55 -8.85
CA VAL A 263 -8.29 -3.98 -9.01
C VAL A 263 -7.01 -4.76 -8.77
N TYR A 264 -7.06 -5.62 -7.76
CA TYR A 264 -5.94 -6.45 -7.34
C TYR A 264 -6.13 -7.90 -7.78
N GLU A 265 -5.03 -8.53 -8.13
CA GLU A 265 -4.95 -9.96 -8.34
C GLU A 265 -4.26 -10.64 -7.17
N GLY A 266 -4.82 -11.75 -6.70
CA GLY A 266 -4.16 -12.63 -5.73
C GLY A 266 -5.15 -13.23 -4.75
N TRP A 267 -4.64 -13.71 -3.62
CA TRP A 267 -5.42 -14.08 -2.42
C TRP A 267 -6.71 -14.87 -2.66
N ALA A 268 -6.68 -16.19 -2.45
CA ALA A 268 -7.93 -16.96 -2.40
C ALA A 268 -8.81 -16.51 -1.22
N SER A 269 -10.13 -16.40 -1.47
CA SER A 269 -11.14 -16.21 -0.41
C SER A 269 -11.09 -17.38 0.58
N LEU A 270 -11.38 -17.12 1.86
CA LEU A 270 -11.52 -18.19 2.85
C LEU A 270 -12.68 -19.16 2.53
N ALA A 271 -13.59 -18.79 1.61
CA ALA A 271 -14.70 -19.61 1.16
C ALA A 271 -14.29 -20.76 0.20
N LYS A 272 -13.63 -21.76 0.77
CA LYS A 272 -14.12 -23.15 0.80
C LYS A 272 -13.34 -23.80 1.93
N THR A 273 -14.04 -24.07 3.03
CA THR A 273 -13.67 -25.13 3.97
C THR A 273 -13.42 -26.39 3.15
N ARG A 274 -12.16 -26.62 2.74
CA ARG A 274 -11.72 -27.98 2.43
C ARG A 274 -12.02 -28.74 3.70
N SER A 275 -12.95 -29.68 3.62
CA SER A 275 -13.28 -30.53 4.75
C SER A 275 -11.96 -30.96 5.38
N ALA A 276 -11.83 -30.71 6.68
CA ALA A 276 -10.71 -31.18 7.47
C ALA A 276 -10.81 -32.71 7.55
N ARG A 277 -10.63 -33.42 6.42
CA ARG A 277 -10.09 -34.76 6.49
C ARG A 277 -8.66 -34.54 6.96
N GLY A 278 -8.47 -34.69 8.26
CA GLY A 278 -7.16 -34.74 8.87
C GLY A 278 -6.35 -35.78 8.12
N VAL A 279 -5.51 -35.32 7.20
CA VAL A 279 -4.41 -36.12 6.69
C VAL A 279 -3.44 -36.14 7.85
N THR A 280 -3.63 -37.10 8.76
CA THR A 280 -2.55 -37.55 9.64
C THR A 280 -1.44 -38.02 8.71
N ARG A 281 -0.53 -37.12 8.34
CA ARG A 281 0.77 -37.52 7.83
C ARG A 281 1.38 -38.35 8.94
N GLN A 282 1.39 -39.68 8.76
CA GLN A 282 2.18 -40.56 9.60
C GLN A 282 3.61 -40.05 9.50
N ILE A 283 4.11 -39.50 10.60
CA ILE A 283 5.51 -39.13 10.73
C ILE A 283 6.28 -40.44 10.57
N PRO A 284 7.19 -40.58 9.59
CA PRO A 284 8.01 -41.77 9.49
C PRO A 284 8.82 -41.90 10.78
N THR A 285 8.47 -42.87 11.61
CA THR A 285 9.17 -43.12 12.87
C THR A 285 10.56 -43.65 12.56
N THR A 286 11.60 -42.97 13.04
CA THR A 286 12.99 -43.45 13.00
C THR A 286 13.27 -44.55 14.03
N ALA A 287 12.28 -44.91 14.85
CA ALA A 287 12.37 -46.01 15.80
C ALA A 287 12.44 -47.36 15.05
N ALA A 288 13.38 -48.21 15.45
CA ALA A 288 13.46 -49.58 14.95
C ALA A 288 12.14 -50.30 15.23
N SER A 289 11.47 -50.73 14.16
CA SER A 289 10.26 -51.54 14.26
C SER A 289 10.55 -52.81 15.07
N PRO A 290 9.78 -53.12 16.13
CA PRO A 290 9.99 -54.36 16.87
C PRO A 290 9.80 -55.54 15.91
N LYS A 291 10.81 -56.43 15.84
CA LYS A 291 10.76 -57.65 15.03
C LYS A 291 9.46 -58.39 15.34
N ARG A 292 8.61 -58.50 14.34
CA ARG A 292 7.34 -59.22 14.38
C ARG A 292 7.65 -60.70 14.66
N THR A 293 7.58 -61.11 15.92
CA THR A 293 7.76 -62.52 16.28
C THR A 293 6.58 -63.29 15.72
N THR A 294 6.80 -64.02 14.63
CA THR A 294 5.87 -65.03 14.14
C THR A 294 5.71 -66.10 15.22
N ARG A 295 4.60 -66.08 15.94
CA ARG A 295 4.19 -67.21 16.79
C ARG A 295 3.98 -68.41 15.87
N ALA A 296 4.97 -69.28 15.78
CA ALA A 296 4.80 -70.60 15.22
C ALA A 296 3.75 -71.32 16.06
N ARG A 297 2.53 -71.44 15.52
CA ARG A 297 1.49 -72.30 16.08
C ARG A 297 2.03 -73.73 16.04
N ARG A 298 2.41 -74.24 17.20
CA ARG A 298 2.74 -75.66 17.39
C ARG A 298 1.46 -76.44 17.15
N ARG A 299 1.38 -77.19 16.05
CA ARG A 299 0.36 -78.22 15.83
C ARG A 299 0.68 -79.35 16.81
N SER A 300 -0.24 -79.61 17.73
CA SER A 300 -0.44 -80.92 18.36
C SER A 300 -1.54 -81.63 17.59
#